data_AF-A0A6I8M8R2-F1
#
_entry.id   AF-A0A6I8M8R2-F1
#
_cell.length_a   1.000
_cell.length_b   1.000
_cell.length_c   1.000
_cell.angle_alpha   90.00
_cell.angle_beta   90.00
_cell.angle_gamma   90.00
#
_symmetry.space_group_name_H-M   'P 1'
#
loop_
_entity.id
_entity.type
_entity.pdbx_description
1 polymer ?
#
loop_
_entity_poly.entity_id
_entity_poly.type
_entity_poly.pdbx_seq_one_letter_code
_entity_poly.pdbx_strand_id
1 'polypeptide(L)'
;MTKRPVLWIAGALVAAGAVLTVVLTAGGGVPGAKAAAPGPTTMGAEWRSFRADVTGIRPGPEPTSLFVQVALPGKDPGCVREPRIEQIVETKTDVRADVVYSTRPASGGCQDKVPAELLLATATPVAERTVILNGDNGNAWHKLGAGWGHCAPQGTCAPPADHCDPAWIGAAVTATGAQSTGTTRVCDPNWLVLDLPVRQTEPPARSVFRWADTGWTSFAQVKSAGCPEIRAAEPKFPVALCKTLPAPA
;
A
#
# COMPACT_ATOMS: atom_id res chain seq x y z
N MET A 1 21.84 49.37 26.11
CA MET A 1 22.25 48.81 27.41
C MET A 1 22.79 47.40 27.14
N THR A 2 24.10 47.20 26.90
CA THR A 2 25.18 46.95 27.91
C THR A 2 24.82 45.81 28.87
N LYS A 3 25.61 44.76 29.15
CA LYS A 3 26.97 44.30 28.86
C LYS A 3 27.00 42.83 29.37
N ARG A 4 27.82 41.94 28.81
CA ARG A 4 28.26 40.72 29.55
C ARG A 4 29.16 41.14 30.72
N PRO A 5 29.21 40.34 31.80
CA PRO A 5 30.45 40.21 32.55
C PRO A 5 30.91 38.75 32.66
N VAL A 6 32.23 38.61 32.53
CA VAL A 6 33.09 37.48 32.89
C VAL A 6 33.84 37.90 34.16
N LEU A 7 33.99 37.03 35.17
CA LEU A 7 35.05 37.03 36.23
C LEU A 7 34.77 35.83 37.18
N TRP A 8 35.54 34.74 37.26
CA TRP A 8 36.93 34.50 37.76
C TRP A 8 37.12 34.68 39.28
N ILE A 9 37.31 33.56 40.02
CA ILE A 9 38.24 33.30 41.16
C ILE A 9 38.41 31.76 41.22
N ALA A 10 39.52 31.16 40.78
CA ALA A 10 40.85 31.00 41.39
C ALA A 10 40.92 30.02 42.58
N GLY A 11 41.70 28.94 42.41
CA GLY A 11 42.09 27.98 43.44
C GLY A 11 42.99 26.90 42.83
N ALA A 12 44.31 27.09 42.94
CA ALA A 12 45.36 26.37 42.22
C ALA A 12 46.13 25.35 43.08
N LEU A 13 47.02 24.58 42.39
CA LEU A 13 48.29 23.94 42.86
C LEU A 13 48.16 22.58 43.61
N VAL A 14 48.95 21.50 43.38
CA VAL A 14 50.24 21.24 42.69
C VAL A 14 50.34 19.76 42.21
N ALA A 15 50.92 19.60 41.01
CA ALA A 15 51.80 18.55 40.45
C ALA A 15 51.79 17.09 40.96
N ALA A 16 51.86 16.12 40.04
CA ALA A 16 53.12 15.64 39.46
C ALA A 16 52.90 14.43 38.53
N GLY A 17 53.77 14.28 37.53
CA GLY A 17 54.06 12.97 36.93
C GLY A 17 53.61 12.79 35.48
N ALA A 18 54.56 12.95 34.57
CA ALA A 18 54.48 12.58 33.16
C ALA A 18 54.14 11.09 32.97
N VAL A 19 53.48 10.72 31.86
CA VAL A 19 54.13 10.24 30.62
C VAL A 19 53.08 10.27 29.51
N LEU A 20 53.46 10.91 28.41
CA LEU A 20 52.78 10.89 27.13
C LEU A 20 53.07 9.53 26.46
N THR A 21 52.05 8.71 26.24
CA THR A 21 52.05 7.72 25.16
C THR A 21 50.70 7.77 24.46
N VAL A 22 50.65 8.55 23.37
CA VAL A 22 49.65 8.39 22.33
C VAL A 22 49.93 7.04 21.66
N VAL A 23 49.09 6.05 21.91
CA VAL A 23 49.01 4.85 21.09
C VAL A 23 47.73 4.97 20.26
N LEU A 24 47.91 5.44 19.02
CA LEU A 24 46.97 5.20 17.94
C LEU A 24 47.07 3.72 17.57
N THR A 25 46.20 2.88 18.11
CA THR A 25 45.91 1.57 17.51
C THR A 25 44.53 1.62 16.88
N ALA A 26 44.53 1.95 15.59
CA ALA A 26 43.61 1.34 14.67
C ALA A 26 43.85 -0.19 14.69
N GLY A 27 42.76 -0.95 14.79
CA GLY A 27 42.76 -2.40 14.61
C GLY A 27 42.71 -3.18 15.90
N GLY A 28 41.77 -4.14 15.98
CA GLY A 28 41.80 -5.14 17.03
C GLY A 28 40.44 -5.69 17.39
N GLY A 29 39.66 -6.17 16.41
CA GLY A 29 38.69 -7.21 16.72
C GLY A 29 39.43 -8.34 17.42
N VAL A 30 39.05 -8.63 18.66
CA VAL A 30 39.68 -9.69 19.47
C VAL A 30 39.49 -11.00 18.71
N PRO A 31 40.56 -11.68 18.25
CA PRO A 31 40.44 -13.01 17.65
C PRO A 31 39.96 -13.96 18.75
N GLY A 32 38.70 -14.35 18.69
CA GLY A 32 38.05 -15.18 19.71
C GLY A 32 36.82 -14.56 20.38
N ALA A 33 36.47 -13.30 20.09
CA ALA A 33 35.17 -12.76 20.50
C ALA A 33 34.07 -13.42 19.67
N LYS A 34 33.60 -14.57 20.14
CA LYS A 34 32.38 -15.22 19.65
C LYS A 34 31.25 -14.20 19.83
N ALA A 35 30.56 -13.87 18.75
CA ALA A 35 29.34 -13.05 18.83
C ALA A 35 28.48 -13.59 19.97
N ALA A 36 28.05 -12.72 20.88
CA ALA A 36 27.15 -13.10 21.95
C ALA A 36 25.97 -13.82 21.29
N ALA A 37 25.74 -15.07 21.67
CA ALA A 37 24.58 -15.81 21.19
C ALA A 37 23.34 -14.96 21.45
N PRO A 38 22.38 -14.88 20.50
CA PRO A 38 21.10 -14.24 20.77
C PRO A 38 20.58 -14.76 22.11
N GLY A 39 20.18 -13.83 22.99
CA GLY A 39 19.56 -14.22 24.25
C GLY A 39 18.39 -15.18 23.99
N PRO A 40 18.11 -16.13 24.90
CA PRO A 40 17.04 -17.09 24.68
C PRO A 40 15.73 -16.34 24.44
N THR A 41 15.06 -16.66 23.34
CA THR A 41 13.73 -16.16 23.04
C THR A 41 12.80 -16.52 24.20
N THR A 42 12.41 -15.54 25.02
CA THR A 42 11.41 -15.78 26.06
C THR A 42 10.04 -15.70 25.44
N MET A 43 9.38 -16.86 25.36
CA MET A 43 8.00 -16.97 24.93
C MET A 43 7.08 -16.59 26.08
N GLY A 44 6.14 -15.68 25.81
CA GLY A 44 5.06 -15.34 26.72
C GLY A 44 4.19 -16.57 27.02
N ALA A 45 3.56 -16.58 28.20
CA ALA A 45 2.78 -17.74 28.64
C ALA A 45 1.42 -17.89 27.91
N GLU A 46 0.84 -16.77 27.49
CA GLU A 46 -0.52 -16.71 26.96
C GLU A 46 -0.56 -16.76 25.43
N TRP A 47 -1.43 -17.61 24.90
CA TRP A 47 -1.77 -17.62 23.48
C TRP A 47 -2.80 -16.55 23.18
N ARG A 48 -2.54 -15.75 22.15
CA ARG A 48 -3.47 -14.73 21.67
C ARG A 48 -3.76 -14.94 20.20
N SER A 49 -5.00 -14.68 19.79
CA SER A 49 -5.44 -14.78 18.40
C SER A 49 -5.12 -13.50 17.64
N PHE A 50 -4.62 -13.64 16.42
CA PHE A 50 -4.31 -12.57 15.50
C PHE A 50 -4.80 -12.93 14.11
N ARG A 51 -5.05 -11.91 13.29
CA ARG A 51 -5.40 -12.10 11.88
C ARG A 51 -4.15 -12.44 11.07
N ALA A 52 -4.26 -13.44 10.22
CA ALA A 52 -3.23 -13.84 9.28
C ALA A 52 -3.15 -12.87 8.10
N ASP A 53 -1.95 -12.68 7.57
CA ASP A 53 -1.74 -11.95 6.32
C ASP A 53 -2.19 -12.86 5.17
N VAL A 54 -3.31 -12.53 4.52
CA VAL A 54 -3.80 -13.25 3.34
C VAL A 54 -3.02 -12.78 2.12
N THR A 55 -2.41 -13.73 1.41
CA THR A 55 -1.56 -13.45 0.25
C THR A 55 -2.18 -13.89 -1.07
N GLY A 56 -3.23 -14.71 -1.03
CA GLY A 56 -3.81 -15.30 -2.23
C GLY A 56 -5.07 -16.11 -1.95
N ILE A 57 -5.85 -16.34 -3.01
CA ILE A 57 -6.92 -17.32 -3.04
C ILE A 57 -6.77 -18.15 -4.32
N ARG A 58 -7.01 -19.45 -4.23
CA ARG A 58 -7.14 -20.32 -5.40
C ARG A 58 -8.36 -21.23 -5.28
N PRO A 59 -8.91 -21.71 -6.41
CA PRO A 59 -10.01 -22.68 -6.39
C PRO A 59 -9.68 -23.90 -5.53
N GLY A 60 -10.65 -24.33 -4.72
CA GLY A 60 -10.61 -25.60 -4.01
C GLY A 60 -10.99 -26.78 -4.93
N PRO A 61 -10.97 -28.01 -4.40
CA PRO A 61 -11.36 -29.20 -5.16
C PRO A 61 -12.85 -29.21 -5.53
N GLU A 62 -13.68 -28.49 -4.78
CA GLU A 62 -15.13 -28.41 -4.95
C GLU A 62 -15.58 -26.97 -5.23
N PRO A 63 -16.71 -26.75 -5.92
CA PRO A 63 -17.25 -25.41 -6.19
C PRO A 63 -17.65 -24.65 -4.92
N THR A 64 -17.80 -25.36 -3.81
CA THR A 64 -18.09 -24.90 -2.44
C THR A 64 -16.82 -24.68 -1.60
N SER A 65 -15.65 -24.62 -2.23
CA SER A 65 -14.39 -24.54 -1.50
C SER A 65 -13.36 -23.63 -2.17
N LEU A 66 -12.58 -22.94 -1.36
CA LEU A 66 -11.42 -22.16 -1.76
C LEU A 66 -10.23 -22.48 -0.87
N PHE A 67 -9.02 -22.50 -1.44
CA PHE A 67 -7.81 -22.43 -0.64
C PHE A 67 -7.41 -20.97 -0.45
N VAL A 68 -7.38 -20.55 0.81
CA VAL A 68 -6.88 -19.25 1.23
C VAL A 68 -5.41 -19.40 1.57
N GLN A 69 -4.57 -18.66 0.86
CA GLN A 69 -3.13 -18.66 1.03
C GLN A 69 -2.76 -17.55 2.01
N VAL A 70 -1.94 -17.89 3.00
CA VAL A 70 -1.55 -16.96 4.08
C VAL A 70 -0.05 -17.00 4.33
N ALA A 71 0.49 -15.89 4.83
CA ALA A 71 1.83 -15.80 5.39
C ALA A 71 1.74 -15.76 6.92
N LEU A 72 2.14 -16.85 7.57
CA LEU A 72 2.10 -16.99 9.03
C LEU A 72 3.48 -16.70 9.64
N PRO A 73 3.57 -16.17 10.87
CA PRO A 73 4.85 -16.02 11.56
C PRO A 73 5.58 -17.36 11.76
N GLY A 74 6.92 -17.31 11.90
CA GLY A 74 7.90 -18.39 11.71
C GLY A 74 7.71 -19.80 12.33
N LYS A 75 8.76 -20.62 12.18
CA LYS A 75 8.78 -22.09 12.40
C LYS A 75 8.85 -22.55 13.85
N ASP A 76 9.13 -21.64 14.78
CA ASP A 76 9.30 -22.02 16.18
C ASP A 76 7.96 -22.42 16.81
N PRO A 77 7.93 -23.42 17.72
CA PRO A 77 6.68 -23.93 18.31
C PRO A 77 5.80 -22.91 19.05
N GLY A 78 6.32 -21.71 19.36
CA GLY A 78 5.57 -20.61 19.97
C GLY A 78 5.02 -19.58 18.98
N CYS A 79 5.44 -19.63 17.71
CA CYS A 79 5.12 -18.58 16.73
C CYS A 79 3.72 -18.71 16.16
N VAL A 80 3.28 -19.93 15.88
CA VAL A 80 1.97 -20.18 15.29
C VAL A 80 1.38 -21.44 15.88
N ARG A 81 0.10 -21.35 16.20
CA ARG A 81 -0.75 -22.49 16.51
C ARG A 81 -2.13 -22.28 15.90
N GLU A 82 -2.75 -23.38 15.49
CA GLU A 82 -4.16 -23.42 15.06
C GLU A 82 -4.52 -22.32 14.04
N PRO A 83 -3.80 -22.22 12.90
CA PRO A 83 -4.27 -21.37 11.81
C PRO A 83 -5.60 -21.93 11.31
N ARG A 84 -6.62 -21.07 11.23
CA ARG A 84 -8.00 -21.47 10.95
C ARG A 84 -8.79 -20.34 10.33
N ILE A 85 -9.92 -20.71 9.75
CA ILE A 85 -10.92 -19.78 9.25
C ILE A 85 -12.12 -19.84 10.20
N GLU A 86 -12.61 -18.69 10.63
CA GLU A 86 -13.76 -18.57 11.53
C GLU A 86 -14.71 -17.45 11.08
N GLN A 87 -15.85 -17.32 11.76
CA GLN A 87 -16.87 -16.30 11.50
C GLN A 87 -17.32 -16.24 10.02
N ILE A 88 -17.55 -17.42 9.42
CA ILE A 88 -18.00 -17.51 8.03
C ILE A 88 -19.46 -17.02 7.97
N VAL A 89 -19.68 -15.95 7.22
CA VAL A 89 -21.00 -15.41 6.88
C VAL A 89 -21.17 -15.47 5.38
N GLU A 90 -22.21 -16.16 4.93
CA GLU A 90 -22.54 -16.27 3.51
C GLU A 90 -23.80 -15.50 3.19
N THR A 91 -23.71 -14.71 2.14
CA THR A 91 -24.86 -14.11 1.48
C THR A 91 -24.94 -14.62 0.03
N LYS A 92 -25.97 -14.16 -0.68
CA LYS A 92 -26.11 -14.46 -2.11
C LYS A 92 -24.98 -13.85 -2.95
N THR A 93 -24.39 -12.73 -2.49
CA THR A 93 -23.44 -11.92 -3.27
C THR A 93 -22.02 -11.98 -2.72
N ASP A 94 -21.84 -12.29 -1.44
CA ASP A 94 -20.54 -12.33 -0.80
C ASP A 94 -20.37 -13.48 0.20
N VAL A 95 -19.11 -13.81 0.46
CA VAL A 95 -18.65 -14.69 1.55
C VAL A 95 -17.70 -13.87 2.40
N ARG A 96 -17.96 -13.78 3.70
CA ARG A 96 -17.13 -13.08 4.66
C ARG A 96 -16.56 -14.07 5.65
N ALA A 97 -15.28 -13.97 5.97
CA ALA A 97 -14.66 -14.83 6.98
C ALA A 97 -13.43 -14.16 7.60
N ASP A 98 -13.05 -14.59 8.80
CA ASP A 98 -11.79 -14.20 9.43
C ASP A 98 -10.78 -15.33 9.32
N VAL A 99 -9.54 -14.97 8.99
CA VAL A 99 -8.42 -15.91 8.90
C VAL A 99 -7.49 -15.61 10.06
N VAL A 100 -7.42 -16.51 11.02
CA VAL A 100 -6.74 -16.26 12.30
C VAL A 100 -5.75 -17.35 12.63
N TYR A 101 -4.76 -16.98 13.44
CA TYR A 101 -3.83 -17.90 14.07
C TYR A 101 -3.60 -17.46 15.51
N SER A 102 -3.10 -18.37 16.35
CA SER A 102 -2.68 -18.04 17.71
C SER A 102 -1.16 -17.95 17.79
N THR A 103 -0.64 -16.95 18.50
CA THR A 103 0.80 -16.81 18.79
C THR A 103 1.06 -16.43 20.24
N ARG A 104 2.25 -16.77 20.74
CA ARG A 104 2.77 -16.30 22.03
C ARG A 104 3.75 -15.15 21.78
N PRO A 105 3.59 -14.00 22.46
CA PRO A 105 4.54 -12.89 22.33
C PRO A 105 5.96 -13.36 22.66
N ALA A 106 6.89 -13.20 21.72
CA ALA A 106 8.27 -13.62 21.87
C ALA A 106 9.18 -12.39 21.83
N SER A 107 9.99 -12.16 22.86
CA SER A 107 10.97 -11.06 22.82
C SER A 107 12.00 -11.33 21.71
N GLY A 108 11.96 -10.50 20.65
CA GLY A 108 12.76 -10.68 19.42
C GLY A 108 12.23 -11.70 18.41
N GLY A 109 11.07 -12.33 18.64
CA GLY A 109 10.67 -13.55 17.93
C GLY A 109 9.69 -13.41 16.76
N CYS A 110 9.64 -14.48 15.97
CA CYS A 110 8.74 -14.79 14.84
C CYS A 110 8.78 -13.87 13.62
N GLN A 111 9.99 -13.46 13.23
CA GLN A 111 10.22 -12.57 12.08
C GLN A 111 10.04 -13.26 10.72
N ASP A 112 10.26 -14.57 10.66
CA ASP A 112 10.07 -15.32 9.42
C ASP A 112 8.59 -15.39 9.04
N LYS A 113 8.33 -15.41 7.73
CA LYS A 113 7.00 -15.66 7.17
C LYS A 113 6.99 -17.02 6.48
N VAL A 114 6.10 -17.90 6.92
CA VAL A 114 5.92 -19.25 6.39
C VAL A 114 4.61 -19.29 5.62
N PRO A 115 4.63 -19.65 4.32
CA PRO A 115 3.40 -19.81 3.56
C PRO A 115 2.61 -21.01 4.08
N ALA A 116 1.30 -20.85 4.21
CA ALA A 116 0.36 -21.92 4.51
C ALA A 116 -0.93 -21.74 3.71
N GLU A 117 -1.71 -22.81 3.61
CA GLU A 117 -3.02 -22.78 2.96
C GLU A 117 -4.09 -23.31 3.91
N LEU A 118 -5.23 -22.63 3.92
CA LEU A 118 -6.40 -22.98 4.72
C LEU A 118 -7.60 -23.19 3.78
N LEU A 119 -8.38 -24.23 4.04
CA LEU A 119 -9.58 -24.50 3.26
C LEU A 119 -10.76 -23.69 3.79
N LEU A 120 -11.26 -22.75 3.00
CA LEU A 120 -12.55 -22.11 3.21
C LEU A 120 -13.62 -23.01 2.58
N ALA A 121 -14.51 -23.55 3.41
CA ALA A 121 -15.67 -24.31 2.97
C ALA A 121 -16.93 -23.46 3.10
N THR A 122 -17.78 -23.50 2.09
CA THR A 122 -19.04 -22.75 2.02
C THR A 122 -20.22 -23.69 1.78
N ALA A 123 -21.39 -23.33 2.29
CA ALA A 123 -22.64 -24.09 2.12
C ALA A 123 -23.16 -24.01 0.68
N THR A 124 -22.88 -22.91 -0.03
CA THR A 124 -23.26 -22.72 -1.43
C THR A 124 -22.03 -22.51 -2.30
N PRO A 125 -22.10 -22.76 -3.62
CA PRO A 125 -20.97 -22.52 -4.52
C PRO A 125 -20.42 -21.10 -4.41
N VAL A 126 -19.10 -20.94 -4.34
CA VAL A 126 -18.46 -19.62 -4.27
C VAL A 126 -18.64 -18.88 -5.60
N ALA A 127 -18.52 -19.57 -6.74
CA ALA A 127 -18.83 -19.06 -8.08
C ALA A 127 -18.28 -17.62 -8.33
N GLU A 128 -19.16 -16.66 -8.60
CA GLU A 128 -18.84 -15.25 -8.87
C GLU A 128 -19.01 -14.35 -7.63
N ARG A 129 -19.18 -14.92 -6.43
CA ARG A 129 -19.36 -14.16 -5.21
C ARG A 129 -18.07 -13.46 -4.81
N THR A 130 -18.20 -12.26 -4.24
CA THR A 130 -17.08 -11.54 -3.65
C THR A 130 -16.65 -12.23 -2.35
N VAL A 131 -15.35 -12.39 -2.12
CA VAL A 131 -14.80 -12.98 -0.89
C VAL A 131 -14.09 -11.90 -0.09
N ILE A 132 -14.57 -11.65 1.13
CA ILE A 132 -14.04 -10.60 2.01
C ILE A 132 -13.43 -11.27 3.22
N LEU A 133 -12.12 -11.15 3.36
CA LEU A 133 -11.37 -11.77 4.45
C LEU A 133 -10.97 -10.71 5.48
N ASN A 134 -10.98 -11.08 6.76
CA ASN A 134 -10.51 -10.23 7.86
C ASN A 134 -11.27 -8.90 7.98
N GLY A 135 -12.50 -8.80 7.44
CA GLY A 135 -13.28 -7.57 7.38
C GLY A 135 -12.74 -6.49 6.44
N ASP A 136 -11.78 -6.81 5.58
CA ASP A 136 -11.17 -5.85 4.66
C ASP A 136 -12.00 -5.73 3.36
N ASN A 137 -13.02 -4.86 3.39
CA ASN A 137 -13.85 -4.59 2.23
C ASN A 137 -13.08 -3.92 1.08
N GLY A 138 -11.98 -3.22 1.37
CA GLY A 138 -11.18 -2.50 0.37
C GLY A 138 -10.31 -3.45 -0.46
N ASN A 139 -9.84 -4.54 0.15
CA ASN A 139 -9.09 -5.61 -0.51
C ASN A 139 -9.93 -6.88 -0.65
N ALA A 140 -11.19 -6.74 -1.04
CA ALA A 140 -12.03 -7.87 -1.36
C ALA A 140 -11.44 -8.67 -2.53
N TRP A 141 -11.66 -9.98 -2.52
CA TRP A 141 -11.22 -10.92 -3.54
C TRP A 141 -12.38 -11.22 -4.49
N HIS A 142 -12.07 -11.19 -5.77
CA HIS A 142 -13.02 -11.43 -6.83
C HIS A 142 -12.46 -12.47 -7.79
N LYS A 143 -13.35 -13.20 -8.44
CA LYS A 143 -12.97 -14.13 -9.49
C LYS A 143 -12.57 -13.34 -10.74
N LEU A 144 -11.35 -13.56 -11.21
CA LEU A 144 -10.75 -12.91 -12.38
C LEU A 144 -10.35 -14.00 -13.37
N GLY A 145 -11.23 -14.31 -14.33
CA GLY A 145 -11.04 -15.42 -15.25
C GLY A 145 -10.99 -16.77 -14.51
N ALA A 146 -9.86 -17.48 -14.65
CA ALA A 146 -9.64 -18.76 -13.97
C ALA A 146 -9.08 -18.60 -12.54
N GLY A 147 -8.68 -17.38 -12.14
CA GLY A 147 -8.04 -17.09 -10.85
C GLY A 147 -8.88 -16.20 -9.95
N TRP A 148 -8.27 -15.82 -8.83
CA TRP A 148 -8.82 -14.84 -7.89
C TRP A 148 -7.83 -13.70 -7.71
N GLY A 149 -8.34 -12.48 -7.53
CA GLY A 149 -7.51 -11.32 -7.28
C GLY A 149 -8.33 -10.13 -6.79
N HIS A 150 -7.65 -9.02 -6.55
CA HIS A 150 -8.29 -7.76 -6.22
C HIS A 150 -8.69 -7.04 -7.51
N CYS A 151 -9.81 -6.34 -7.46
CA CYS A 151 -10.21 -5.47 -8.55
C CYS A 151 -9.28 -4.26 -8.59
N ALA A 152 -9.19 -3.62 -9.75
CA ALA A 152 -8.40 -2.41 -9.87
C ALA A 152 -8.91 -1.37 -8.84
N PRO A 153 -8.06 -0.47 -8.31
CA PRO A 153 -8.42 0.53 -7.28
C PRO A 153 -9.68 1.35 -7.56
N GLN A 154 -10.12 1.36 -8.81
CA GLN A 154 -11.28 2.06 -9.38
C GLN A 154 -12.59 1.27 -9.22
N GLY A 155 -12.54 0.08 -8.58
CA GLY A 155 -13.70 -0.72 -8.20
C GLY A 155 -14.23 -1.66 -9.28
N THR A 156 -13.60 -1.74 -10.46
CA THR A 156 -14.04 -2.60 -11.56
C THR A 156 -13.19 -3.88 -11.64
N CYS A 157 -13.85 -5.03 -11.50
CA CYS A 157 -13.23 -6.36 -11.57
C CYS A 157 -13.10 -6.89 -13.00
N ALA A 158 -13.90 -6.32 -13.90
CA ALA A 158 -13.78 -6.47 -15.34
C ALA A 158 -13.77 -5.05 -15.92
N PRO A 159 -12.63 -4.34 -15.86
CA PRO A 159 -12.56 -3.01 -16.42
C PRO A 159 -12.91 -3.03 -17.92
N PRO A 160 -13.63 -2.01 -18.43
CA PRO A 160 -13.86 -1.87 -19.87
C PRO A 160 -12.54 -1.83 -20.65
N ALA A 161 -12.50 -2.51 -21.79
CA ALA A 161 -11.33 -2.51 -22.67
C ALA A 161 -11.10 -1.15 -23.34
N ASP A 162 -12.17 -0.37 -23.54
CA ASP A 162 -12.09 1.00 -24.06
C ASP A 162 -11.75 1.97 -22.93
N HIS A 163 -10.58 2.62 -23.01
CA HIS A 163 -10.14 3.60 -22.01
C HIS A 163 -11.02 4.86 -21.97
N CYS A 164 -11.82 5.09 -23.01
CA CYS A 164 -12.80 6.17 -23.09
C CYS A 164 -14.18 5.78 -22.56
N ASP A 165 -14.34 4.56 -22.04
CA ASP A 165 -15.56 4.14 -21.38
C ASP A 165 -15.90 5.08 -20.19
N PRO A 166 -17.18 5.45 -20.00
CA PRO A 166 -17.61 6.31 -18.91
C PRO A 166 -17.15 5.86 -17.51
N ALA A 167 -16.96 4.55 -17.28
CA ALA A 167 -16.44 4.05 -16.00
C ALA A 167 -15.00 4.51 -15.74
N TRP A 168 -14.14 4.51 -16.76
CA TRP A 168 -12.77 4.99 -16.64
C TRP A 168 -12.69 6.50 -16.48
N ILE A 169 -13.50 7.24 -17.23
CA ILE A 169 -13.58 8.70 -17.11
C ILE A 169 -14.12 9.07 -15.72
N GLY A 170 -15.17 8.39 -15.25
CA GLY A 170 -15.72 8.60 -13.91
C GLY A 170 -14.69 8.37 -12.80
N ALA A 171 -13.90 7.30 -12.90
CA ALA A 171 -12.82 7.03 -11.96
C ALA A 171 -11.75 8.14 -11.96
N ALA A 172 -11.39 8.66 -13.14
CA ALA A 172 -10.46 9.79 -13.27
C ALA A 172 -11.01 11.06 -12.60
N VAL A 173 -12.29 11.38 -12.81
CA VAL A 173 -12.98 12.50 -12.14
C VAL A 173 -12.94 12.32 -10.62
N THR A 174 -13.33 11.16 -10.09
CA THR A 174 -13.34 10.88 -8.65
C THR A 174 -11.94 11.04 -8.04
N ALA A 175 -10.90 10.57 -8.73
CA ALA A 175 -9.51 10.68 -8.26
C ALA A 175 -9.02 12.15 -8.12
N THR A 176 -9.61 13.09 -8.87
CA THR A 176 -9.31 14.53 -8.71
C THR A 176 -10.04 15.19 -7.55
N GLY A 177 -11.01 14.52 -6.93
CA GLY A 177 -11.90 15.11 -5.92
C GLY A 177 -12.89 16.12 -6.49
N ALA A 178 -13.11 16.14 -7.81
CA ALA A 178 -14.08 17.02 -8.45
C ALA A 178 -15.51 16.75 -7.95
N GLN A 179 -16.28 17.82 -7.76
CA GLN A 179 -17.65 17.75 -7.24
C GLN A 179 -18.70 17.46 -8.32
N SER A 180 -18.30 17.42 -9.59
CA SER A 180 -19.13 17.02 -10.71
C SER A 180 -18.30 16.35 -11.79
N THR A 181 -18.98 15.70 -12.74
CA THR A 181 -18.36 14.98 -13.87
C THR A 181 -17.57 15.87 -14.84
N GLY A 182 -17.82 17.19 -14.83
CA GLY A 182 -17.20 18.15 -15.73
C GLY A 182 -17.47 17.87 -17.22
N THR A 183 -16.59 18.34 -18.09
CA THR A 183 -16.69 18.17 -19.55
C THR A 183 -15.47 17.46 -20.11
N THR A 184 -15.67 16.33 -20.79
CA THR A 184 -14.62 15.68 -21.57
C THR A 184 -14.33 16.48 -22.83
N ARG A 185 -13.09 16.95 -22.98
CA ARG A 185 -12.63 17.68 -24.17
C ARG A 185 -11.97 16.76 -25.19
N VAL A 186 -11.20 15.80 -24.69
CA VAL A 186 -10.49 14.82 -25.50
C VAL A 186 -10.52 13.52 -24.74
N CYS A 187 -10.81 12.44 -25.46
CA CYS A 187 -10.41 11.11 -25.05
C CYS A 187 -9.83 10.39 -26.25
N ASP A 188 -8.59 9.95 -26.13
CA ASP A 188 -7.99 8.93 -26.98
C ASP A 188 -7.47 7.79 -26.08
N PRO A 189 -7.03 6.64 -26.62
CA PRO A 189 -6.60 5.53 -25.79
C PRO A 189 -5.41 5.83 -24.85
N ASN A 190 -4.67 6.92 -25.02
CA ASN A 190 -3.48 7.25 -24.23
C ASN A 190 -3.61 8.54 -23.41
N TRP A 191 -4.54 9.42 -23.76
CA TRP A 191 -4.67 10.78 -23.28
C TRP A 191 -6.13 11.14 -23.04
N LEU A 192 -6.40 11.70 -21.87
CA LEU A 192 -7.70 12.21 -21.48
C LEU A 192 -7.55 13.67 -21.03
N VAL A 193 -8.45 14.52 -21.50
CA VAL A 193 -8.51 15.94 -21.12
C VAL A 193 -9.91 16.24 -20.63
N LEU A 194 -10.01 16.65 -19.36
CA LEU A 194 -11.27 17.00 -18.72
C LEU A 194 -11.22 18.45 -18.23
N ASP A 195 -12.25 19.22 -18.52
CA ASP A 195 -12.48 20.49 -17.84
C ASP A 195 -13.37 20.21 -16.61
N LEU A 196 -12.80 20.34 -15.43
CA LEU A 196 -13.44 19.98 -14.15
C LEU A 196 -13.63 21.22 -13.28
N PRO A 197 -14.80 21.39 -12.64
CA PRO A 197 -14.96 22.38 -11.58
C PRO A 197 -14.28 21.84 -10.31
N VAL A 198 -13.19 22.47 -9.90
CA VAL A 198 -12.45 22.08 -8.69
C VAL A 198 -13.27 22.37 -7.43
N ARG A 199 -14.06 23.47 -7.46
CA ARG A 199 -15.07 23.87 -6.46
C ARG A 199 -16.20 24.61 -7.17
N GLN A 200 -17.43 24.57 -6.66
CA GLN A 200 -18.58 25.28 -7.28
C GLN A 200 -18.36 26.78 -7.53
N THR A 201 -17.48 27.43 -6.75
CA THR A 201 -17.20 28.87 -6.83
C THR A 201 -15.94 29.22 -7.61
N GLU A 202 -15.20 28.23 -8.12
CA GLU A 202 -13.95 28.47 -8.86
C GLU A 202 -14.16 28.25 -10.35
N PRO A 203 -13.46 29.01 -11.22
CA PRO A 203 -13.43 28.73 -12.65
C PRO A 203 -12.97 27.29 -12.89
N PRO A 204 -13.55 26.57 -13.86
CA PRO A 204 -13.09 25.23 -14.20
C PRO A 204 -11.59 25.21 -14.49
N ALA A 205 -10.95 24.11 -14.11
CA ALA A 205 -9.57 23.85 -14.42
C ALA A 205 -9.49 22.60 -15.30
N ARG A 206 -8.58 22.61 -16.26
CA ARG A 206 -8.37 21.47 -17.14
C ARG A 206 -7.41 20.51 -16.49
N SER A 207 -7.91 19.32 -16.18
CA SER A 207 -7.09 18.19 -15.74
C SER A 207 -6.70 17.35 -16.95
N VAL A 208 -5.41 17.01 -17.03
CA VAL A 208 -4.84 16.25 -18.14
C VAL A 208 -4.25 14.96 -17.62
N PHE A 209 -4.62 13.86 -18.27
CA PHE A 209 -4.29 12.52 -17.83
C PHE A 209 -3.57 11.75 -18.93
N ARG A 210 -2.69 10.86 -18.50
CA ARG A 210 -2.08 9.83 -19.33
C ARG A 210 -2.60 8.46 -18.89
N TRP A 211 -2.76 7.55 -19.84
CA TRP A 211 -3.06 6.17 -19.50
C TRP A 211 -1.84 5.51 -18.83
N ALA A 212 -2.09 4.67 -17.83
CA ALA A 212 -1.12 3.82 -17.15
C ALA A 212 -1.74 2.43 -16.93
N ASP A 213 -0.94 1.47 -16.47
CA ASP A 213 -1.35 0.05 -16.34
C ASP A 213 -2.64 -0.17 -15.55
N THR A 214 -2.95 0.73 -14.61
CA THR A 214 -4.13 0.65 -13.73
C THR A 214 -5.15 1.76 -13.98
N GLY A 215 -5.06 2.49 -15.09
CA GLY A 215 -6.02 3.52 -15.49
C GLY A 215 -5.44 4.93 -15.68
N TRP A 216 -6.33 5.93 -15.73
CA TRP A 216 -5.98 7.33 -15.94
C TRP A 216 -5.17 7.93 -14.79
N THR A 217 -4.01 8.49 -15.09
CA THR A 217 -3.14 9.21 -14.14
C THR A 217 -3.04 10.67 -14.52
N SER A 218 -3.50 11.57 -13.64
CA SER A 218 -3.35 13.01 -13.86
C SER A 218 -1.87 13.42 -13.76
N PHE A 219 -1.41 14.25 -14.69
CA PHE A 219 -0.05 14.79 -14.66
C PHE A 219 0.00 16.32 -14.67
N ALA A 220 -1.10 16.98 -15.04
CA ALA A 220 -1.17 18.43 -15.07
C ALA A 220 -2.59 18.93 -14.81
N GLN A 221 -2.66 20.11 -14.18
CA GLN A 221 -3.88 20.91 -14.08
C GLN A 221 -3.57 22.31 -14.61
N VAL A 222 -4.29 22.73 -15.65
CA VAL A 222 -3.99 23.96 -16.42
C VAL A 222 -5.21 24.84 -16.54
N LYS A 223 -5.00 26.15 -16.70
CA LYS A 223 -6.07 27.14 -16.92
C LYS A 223 -5.98 27.84 -18.27
N SER A 224 -4.92 27.57 -19.04
CA SER A 224 -4.71 28.16 -20.36
C SER A 224 -5.49 27.44 -21.46
N ALA A 225 -5.77 28.17 -22.54
CA ALA A 225 -6.09 27.58 -23.83
C ALA A 225 -4.86 26.88 -24.44
N GLY A 226 -5.11 25.98 -25.39
CA GLY A 226 -4.05 25.43 -26.23
C GLY A 226 -3.10 24.44 -25.54
N CYS A 227 -1.94 24.25 -26.19
CA CYS A 227 -0.91 23.29 -25.81
C CYS A 227 0.20 23.75 -24.84
N PRO A 228 0.55 25.04 -24.67
CA PRO A 228 1.80 25.42 -24.00
C PRO A 228 2.03 24.80 -22.61
N GLU A 229 1.09 24.95 -21.68
CA GLU A 229 1.22 24.40 -20.33
C GLU A 229 1.21 22.86 -20.32
N ILE A 230 0.37 22.24 -21.16
CA ILE A 230 0.26 20.77 -21.26
C ILE A 230 1.56 20.16 -21.77
N ARG A 231 2.13 20.73 -22.83
CA ARG A 231 3.37 20.29 -23.47
C ARG A 231 4.62 20.59 -22.63
N ALA A 232 4.56 21.59 -21.76
CA ALA A 232 5.62 21.87 -20.79
C ALA A 232 5.65 20.79 -19.70
N ALA A 233 4.48 20.31 -19.25
CA ALA A 233 4.37 19.23 -18.27
C ALA A 233 4.64 17.85 -18.89
N GLU A 234 4.16 17.58 -20.10
CA GLU A 234 4.36 16.32 -20.82
C GLU A 234 4.70 16.58 -22.29
N PRO A 235 6.00 16.59 -22.65
CA PRO A 235 6.44 16.87 -24.01
C PRO A 235 5.91 15.89 -25.06
N LYS A 236 5.54 14.65 -24.68
CA LYS A 236 4.98 13.64 -25.58
C LYS A 236 3.49 13.83 -25.88
N PHE A 237 2.82 14.77 -25.20
CA PHE A 237 1.40 15.03 -25.42
C PHE A 237 1.14 15.46 -26.88
N PRO A 238 0.24 14.82 -27.63
CA PRO A 238 0.02 15.13 -29.03
C PRO A 238 -0.57 16.53 -29.23
N VAL A 239 0.10 17.35 -30.04
CA VAL A 239 -0.32 18.74 -30.33
C VAL A 239 -1.74 18.78 -30.92
N ALA A 240 -2.11 17.78 -31.71
CA ALA A 240 -3.43 17.68 -32.33
C ALA A 240 -4.59 17.70 -31.30
N LEU A 241 -4.33 17.19 -30.09
CA LEU A 241 -5.34 17.08 -29.02
C LEU A 241 -5.51 18.38 -28.23
N CYS A 242 -4.50 19.26 -28.21
CA CYS A 242 -4.56 20.52 -27.44
C CYS A 242 -4.67 21.77 -28.29
N LYS A 243 -4.30 21.74 -29.58
CA LYS A 243 -4.12 22.95 -30.40
C LYS A 243 -5.37 23.82 -30.51
N THR A 244 -6.56 23.22 -30.53
CA THR A 244 -7.85 23.91 -30.67
C THR A 244 -8.61 24.02 -29.36
N LEU A 245 -8.02 23.60 -28.24
CA LEU A 245 -8.73 23.63 -26.97
C LEU A 245 -8.88 25.07 -26.48
N PRO A 246 -10.11 25.51 -26.15
CA PRO A 246 -10.31 26.82 -25.55
C PRO A 246 -9.74 26.84 -24.12
N ALA A 247 -9.71 28.02 -23.51
CA ALA A 247 -9.50 28.09 -22.07
C ALA A 247 -10.67 27.35 -21.35
N PRO A 248 -10.42 26.69 -20.22
CA PRO A 248 -11.48 26.05 -19.45
C PRO A 248 -12.50 27.10 -18.99
N ALA A 249 -13.78 26.79 -19.13
CA ALA A 249 -14.92 27.68 -18.85
C ALA A 249 -16.00 26.91 -18.11
#